data_AF-A0A5M4ASP2-F1
#
_entry.id   AF-A0A5M4ASP2-F1
#
_cell.length_a   1.000
_cell.length_b   1.000
_cell.length_c   1.000
_cell.angle_alpha   90.00
_cell.angle_beta   90.00
_cell.angle_gamma   90.00
#
_symmetry.space_group_name_H-M   'P 1'
#
loop_
_entity.id
_entity.type
_entity.pdbx_description
1 polymer ?
#
loop_
_entity_poly.entity_id
_entity_poly.type
_entity_poly.pdbx_seq_one_letter_code
_entity_poly.pdbx_strand_id
1 'polypeptide(L)'
;MDFSADAVSSDGAVLLLEKLERKHRILHYFSQVIPDCRDPFRIVHPIDKLLKQRVFTMVQGYEDANDVQYLKNDPLLKDILEGGLASQPTMSRFENGFDKHSVFALCNAWVDRYVLTLAGREQLVIDIDGTDDPTHGEQQLSMFNGYYGQFMYNELFFHDGDTGQIILPVLRPGNSHSNKWYVAILKRILKKIRAAYPGLKIIVRADSGFSCPAFYQLADDFGLKFAVGIAANETLKKKTARAEKAVRHLFVSNNTKHQHFISYTYQAGTWHKPQQCYSKIESTGKGLNVRHIVSNMEEAIKKTGFEAAKKWQVDTIRASLLKIGATIKTTKRKVYYRFSKAFVHQELFRQLVFQ
;
A
#
# COMPACT_ATOMS: atom_id res chain seq x y z
N MET A 1 6.82 45.81 -8.82
CA MET A 1 5.94 45.07 -9.74
C MET A 1 4.58 45.04 -9.10
N ASP A 2 3.60 45.63 -9.78
CA ASP A 2 2.20 45.56 -9.37
C ASP A 2 1.65 44.18 -9.78
N PHE A 3 1.15 43.40 -8.82
CA PHE A 3 0.59 42.06 -9.03
C PHE A 3 -0.94 42.11 -9.27
N SER A 4 -1.47 43.26 -9.67
CA SER A 4 -2.88 43.51 -10.00
C SER A 4 -3.35 42.94 -11.34
N ALA A 5 -2.55 42.11 -12.02
CA ALA A 5 -2.97 41.48 -13.26
C ALA A 5 -4.00 40.38 -12.95
N ASP A 6 -5.27 40.63 -13.26
CA ASP A 6 -6.44 39.73 -13.14
C ASP A 6 -6.29 38.35 -13.84
N ALA A 7 -5.16 38.08 -14.48
CA ALA A 7 -4.88 36.89 -15.26
C ALA A 7 -3.65 36.10 -14.76
N VAL A 8 -3.29 36.21 -13.47
CA VAL A 8 -2.17 35.46 -12.87
C VAL A 8 -2.70 34.40 -11.92
N SER A 9 -2.16 33.18 -12.03
CA SER A 9 -2.45 32.07 -11.12
C SER A 9 -1.17 31.65 -10.38
N SER A 10 -1.29 31.43 -9.07
CA SER A 10 -0.24 30.82 -8.24
C SER A 10 -0.25 29.28 -8.31
N ASP A 11 -1.28 28.71 -8.93
CA ASP A 11 -1.61 27.28 -8.85
C ASP A 11 -1.09 26.46 -10.03
N GLY A 12 -0.06 26.93 -10.75
CA GLY A 12 0.44 26.33 -11.98
C GLY A 12 0.72 24.81 -11.94
N ALA A 13 0.96 24.23 -10.75
CA ALA A 13 1.10 22.79 -10.56
C ALA A 13 -0.16 22.00 -10.95
N VAL A 14 -1.35 22.60 -10.90
CA VAL A 14 -2.61 21.95 -11.30
C VAL A 14 -2.61 21.50 -12.77
N LEU A 15 -1.81 22.13 -13.64
CA LEU A 15 -1.62 21.70 -15.03
C LEU A 15 -1.04 20.28 -15.15
N LEU A 16 -0.20 19.88 -14.18
CA LEU A 16 0.35 18.53 -14.15
C LEU A 16 -0.73 17.51 -13.78
N LEU A 17 -1.60 17.86 -12.82
CA LEU A 17 -2.75 17.05 -12.44
C LEU A 17 -3.72 16.92 -13.61
N GLU A 18 -3.98 18.01 -14.32
CA GLU A 18 -4.84 17.99 -15.50
C GLU A 18 -4.29 17.12 -16.62
N LYS A 19 -2.98 17.19 -16.87
CA LYS A 19 -2.33 16.33 -17.86
C LYS A 19 -2.45 14.85 -17.48
N LEU A 20 -2.32 14.51 -16.19
CA LEU A 20 -2.51 13.14 -15.70
C LEU A 20 -3.96 12.69 -15.87
N GLU A 21 -4.93 13.53 -15.50
CA GLU A 21 -6.35 13.19 -15.60
C GLU A 21 -6.81 13.06 -17.06
N ARG A 22 -6.37 13.95 -17.97
CA ARG A 22 -6.67 13.80 -19.41
C ARG A 22 -6.15 12.50 -20.00
N LYS A 23 -4.95 12.07 -19.57
CA LYS A 23 -4.31 10.85 -20.07
C LYS A 23 -4.92 9.59 -19.48
N HIS A 24 -5.16 9.59 -18.17
CA HIS A 24 -5.50 8.37 -17.44
C HIS A 24 -6.99 8.26 -17.10
N ARG A 25 -7.74 9.37 -17.09
CA ARG A 25 -9.18 9.41 -16.74
C ARG A 25 -9.47 8.68 -15.43
N ILE A 26 -8.70 9.01 -14.38
CA ILE A 26 -8.81 8.36 -13.08
C ILE A 26 -10.07 8.89 -12.39
N LEU A 27 -10.18 10.21 -12.25
CA LEU A 27 -11.30 10.86 -11.61
C LEU A 27 -12.58 10.67 -12.42
N HIS A 28 -12.50 10.77 -13.75
CA HIS A 28 -13.64 10.48 -14.62
C HIS A 28 -14.15 9.04 -14.45
N TYR A 29 -13.28 8.05 -14.25
CA TYR A 29 -13.72 6.68 -14.03
C TYR A 29 -14.44 6.53 -12.68
N PHE A 30 -13.88 7.09 -11.61
CA PHE A 30 -14.50 7.02 -10.29
C PHE A 30 -15.79 7.85 -10.21
N SER A 31 -15.91 8.93 -10.97
CA SER A 31 -17.16 9.71 -11.00
C SER A 31 -18.34 8.94 -11.55
N GLN A 32 -18.13 7.94 -12.43
CA GLN A 32 -19.22 7.13 -13.00
C GLN A 32 -19.89 6.20 -11.98
N VAL A 33 -19.21 5.89 -10.87
CA VAL A 33 -19.76 5.01 -9.82
C VAL A 33 -20.36 5.79 -8.65
N ILE A 34 -20.30 7.12 -8.70
CA ILE A 34 -20.89 8.00 -7.69
C ILE A 34 -22.30 8.38 -8.16
N PRO A 35 -23.36 8.00 -7.43
CA PRO A 35 -24.72 8.33 -7.83
C PRO A 35 -24.98 9.84 -7.70
N ASP A 36 -25.69 10.40 -8.68
CA ASP A 36 -26.19 11.77 -8.61
C ASP A 36 -27.71 11.77 -8.41
N CYS A 37 -28.14 11.94 -7.16
CA CYS A 37 -29.56 11.95 -6.80
C CYS A 37 -30.21 13.34 -6.99
N ARG A 38 -29.48 14.33 -7.51
CA ARG A 38 -30.00 15.69 -7.73
C ARG A 38 -30.89 15.72 -8.97
N ASP A 39 -31.78 16.71 -9.03
CA ASP A 39 -32.62 16.97 -10.21
C ASP A 39 -31.73 17.25 -11.43
N PRO A 40 -31.78 16.42 -12.50
CA PRO A 40 -30.95 16.59 -13.69
C PRO A 40 -31.04 17.97 -14.35
N PHE A 41 -32.20 18.63 -14.29
CA PHE A 41 -32.41 19.94 -14.90
C PHE A 41 -31.81 21.09 -14.07
N ARG A 42 -31.35 20.81 -12.85
CA ARG A 42 -30.76 21.79 -11.92
C ARG A 42 -29.26 21.55 -11.69
N ILE A 43 -28.65 20.60 -12.40
CA ILE A 43 -27.22 20.32 -12.27
C ILE A 43 -26.42 21.35 -13.07
N VAL A 44 -25.75 22.24 -12.33
CA VAL A 44 -24.75 23.18 -12.88
C VAL A 44 -23.34 22.55 -12.89
N HIS A 45 -23.03 21.76 -11.85
CA HIS A 45 -21.74 21.10 -11.69
C HIS A 45 -21.95 19.57 -11.65
N PRO A 46 -21.61 18.85 -12.72
CA PRO A 46 -21.69 17.39 -12.74
C PRO A 46 -20.70 16.75 -11.76
N ILE A 47 -20.95 15.50 -11.38
CA ILE A 47 -20.17 14.78 -10.36
C ILE A 47 -18.69 14.68 -10.72
N ASP A 48 -18.37 14.48 -11.99
CA ASP A 48 -16.99 14.44 -12.48
C ASP A 48 -16.25 15.77 -12.22
N LYS A 49 -16.90 16.91 -12.48
CA LYS A 49 -16.37 18.24 -12.18
C LYS A 49 -16.20 18.45 -10.67
N LEU A 50 -17.18 18.04 -9.86
CA LEU A 50 -17.10 18.16 -8.40
C LEU A 50 -15.94 17.33 -7.82
N LEU A 51 -15.82 16.07 -8.25
CA LEU A 51 -14.73 15.20 -7.83
C LEU A 51 -13.37 15.74 -8.29
N LYS A 52 -13.28 16.20 -9.55
CA LYS A 52 -12.06 16.80 -10.10
C LYS A 52 -11.64 18.04 -9.32
N GLN A 53 -12.56 18.98 -9.10
CA GLN A 53 -12.30 20.17 -8.30
C GLN A 53 -11.79 19.76 -6.91
N ARG A 54 -12.48 18.85 -6.23
CA ARG A 54 -12.14 18.47 -4.86
C ARG A 54 -10.75 17.86 -4.74
N VAL A 55 -10.42 16.90 -5.61
CA VAL A 55 -9.11 16.26 -5.60
C VAL A 55 -8.02 17.26 -5.95
N PHE A 56 -8.24 18.12 -6.94
CA PHE A 56 -7.22 19.10 -7.35
C PHE A 56 -6.96 20.12 -6.25
N THR A 57 -7.99 20.62 -5.58
CA THR A 57 -7.83 21.56 -4.46
C THR A 57 -7.12 20.92 -3.27
N MET A 58 -7.43 19.66 -2.92
CA MET A 58 -6.73 18.96 -1.83
C MET A 58 -5.24 18.79 -2.14
N VAL A 59 -4.89 18.40 -3.38
CA VAL A 59 -3.47 18.25 -3.77
C VAL A 59 -2.71 19.59 -3.71
N GLN A 60 -3.40 20.70 -3.92
CA GLN A 60 -2.83 22.05 -3.81
C GLN A 60 -2.77 22.58 -2.36
N GLY A 61 -3.27 21.82 -1.37
CA GLY A 61 -3.26 22.19 0.05
C GLY A 61 -4.53 22.91 0.53
N TYR A 62 -5.60 22.93 -0.27
CA TYR A 62 -6.87 23.57 0.05
C TYR A 62 -7.90 22.54 0.54
N GLU A 63 -7.67 22.02 1.75
CA GLU A 63 -8.38 20.86 2.30
C GLU A 63 -9.77 21.20 2.89
N ASP A 64 -10.01 22.43 3.37
CA ASP A 64 -11.23 22.80 4.08
C ASP A 64 -12.39 23.30 3.17
N ALA A 65 -12.12 23.40 1.87
CA ALA A 65 -13.00 23.91 0.82
C ALA A 65 -13.41 25.40 0.95
N ASN A 66 -12.92 26.14 1.94
CA ASN A 66 -13.22 27.56 2.12
C ASN A 66 -12.42 28.43 1.14
N ASP A 67 -11.21 27.98 0.77
CA ASP A 67 -10.32 28.65 -0.18
C ASP A 67 -10.98 28.89 -1.55
N VAL A 68 -12.00 28.10 -1.90
CA VAL A 68 -12.81 28.27 -3.11
C VAL A 68 -13.34 29.71 -3.23
N GLN A 69 -13.63 30.40 -2.13
CA GLN A 69 -14.11 31.79 -2.18
C GLN A 69 -13.08 32.75 -2.77
N TYR A 70 -11.79 32.47 -2.59
CA TYR A 70 -10.68 33.23 -3.16
C TYR A 70 -10.30 32.69 -4.55
N LEU A 71 -10.30 31.36 -4.72
CA LEU A 71 -9.91 30.68 -5.95
C LEU A 71 -10.96 30.72 -7.06
N LYS A 72 -12.22 31.07 -6.76
CA LYS A 72 -13.32 31.10 -7.75
C LYS A 72 -13.04 31.99 -8.95
N ASN A 73 -12.12 32.94 -8.84
CA ASN A 73 -11.73 33.86 -9.91
C ASN A 73 -10.42 33.47 -10.61
N ASP A 74 -9.71 32.45 -10.12
CA ASP A 74 -8.46 32.00 -10.72
C ASP A 74 -8.70 31.53 -12.18
N PRO A 75 -8.00 32.13 -13.16
CA PRO A 75 -8.23 31.84 -14.58
C PRO A 75 -7.83 30.42 -14.96
N LEU A 76 -6.79 29.85 -14.33
CA LEU A 76 -6.28 28.52 -14.62
C LEU A 76 -7.23 27.45 -14.10
N LEU A 77 -7.74 27.60 -12.88
CA LEU A 77 -8.71 26.69 -12.31
C LEU A 77 -10.05 26.74 -13.07
N LYS A 78 -10.48 27.93 -13.52
CA LYS A 78 -11.66 28.06 -14.38
C LYS A 78 -11.50 27.34 -15.71
N ASP A 79 -10.34 27.45 -16.36
CA ASP A 79 -10.07 26.76 -17.62
C ASP A 79 -10.09 25.23 -17.43
N ILE A 80 -9.34 24.73 -16.45
CA ILE A 80 -9.22 23.29 -16.16
C ILE A 80 -10.55 22.65 -15.74
N LEU A 81 -11.38 23.39 -15.00
CA LEU A 81 -12.68 22.93 -14.54
C LEU A 81 -13.81 23.29 -15.52
N GLU A 82 -13.48 23.82 -16.70
CA GLU A 82 -14.44 24.17 -17.76
C GLU A 82 -15.56 25.07 -17.22
N GLY A 83 -15.17 26.22 -16.67
CA GLY A 83 -16.06 27.26 -16.14
C GLY A 83 -15.92 27.49 -14.64
N GLY A 84 -16.97 28.04 -14.01
CA GLY A 84 -16.93 28.41 -12.59
C GLY A 84 -16.72 27.22 -11.65
N LEU A 85 -16.03 27.47 -10.53
CA LEU A 85 -15.87 26.50 -9.45
C LEU A 85 -17.18 26.33 -8.69
N ALA A 86 -17.46 25.10 -8.26
CA ALA A 86 -18.54 24.82 -7.33
C ALA A 86 -18.25 25.47 -5.98
N SER A 87 -19.23 26.15 -5.40
CA SER A 87 -19.09 26.83 -4.10
C SER A 87 -18.85 25.85 -2.95
N GLN A 88 -18.31 26.36 -1.83
CA GLN A 88 -18.08 25.57 -0.62
C GLN A 88 -19.35 24.79 -0.17
N PRO A 89 -20.56 25.38 -0.09
CA PRO A 89 -21.75 24.62 0.30
C PRO A 89 -22.16 23.54 -0.70
N THR A 90 -21.77 23.68 -1.96
CA THR A 90 -22.00 22.66 -2.99
C THR A 90 -21.04 21.49 -2.80
N MET A 91 -19.79 21.78 -2.44
CA MET A 91 -18.80 20.75 -2.13
C MET A 91 -19.15 19.98 -0.85
N SER A 92 -19.59 20.66 0.21
CA SER A 92 -20.04 19.98 1.43
C SER A 92 -21.23 19.06 1.17
N ARG A 93 -22.21 19.49 0.35
CA ARG A 93 -23.34 18.63 -0.04
C ARG A 93 -22.89 17.42 -0.85
N PHE A 94 -21.89 17.58 -1.71
CA PHE A 94 -21.30 16.47 -2.46
C PHE A 94 -20.63 15.45 -1.51
N GLU A 95 -19.76 15.89 -0.61
CA GLU A 95 -19.06 15.01 0.36
C GLU A 95 -20.00 14.31 1.35
N ASN A 96 -21.15 14.92 1.65
CA ASN A 96 -22.17 14.32 2.51
C ASN A 96 -23.25 13.55 1.73
N GLY A 97 -23.14 13.45 0.41
CA GLY A 97 -24.08 12.73 -0.45
C GLY A 97 -23.80 11.22 -0.53
N PHE A 98 -22.72 10.74 0.06
CA PHE A 98 -22.31 9.33 -0.01
C PHE A 98 -22.99 8.50 1.07
N ASP A 99 -23.56 7.37 0.67
CA ASP A 99 -24.04 6.34 1.57
C ASP A 99 -23.09 5.12 1.57
N LYS A 100 -23.43 4.11 2.36
CA LYS A 100 -22.65 2.86 2.41
C LYS A 100 -22.56 2.17 1.04
N HIS A 101 -23.59 2.27 0.20
CA HIS A 101 -23.64 1.61 -1.10
C HIS A 101 -22.66 2.28 -2.07
N SER A 102 -22.61 3.61 -2.09
CA SER A 102 -21.62 4.40 -2.83
C SER A 102 -20.19 4.07 -2.40
N VAL A 103 -19.93 3.94 -1.10
CA VAL A 103 -18.60 3.53 -0.60
C VAL A 103 -18.23 2.13 -1.10
N PHE A 104 -19.15 1.15 -1.04
CA PHE A 104 -18.90 -0.18 -1.59
C PHE A 104 -18.70 -0.16 -3.10
N ALA A 105 -19.44 0.66 -3.85
CA ALA A 105 -19.28 0.81 -5.29
C ALA A 105 -17.88 1.36 -5.62
N LEU A 106 -17.42 2.40 -4.92
CA LEU A 106 -16.08 2.95 -5.04
C LEU A 106 -14.99 1.91 -4.73
N CYS A 107 -15.13 1.17 -3.63
CA CYS A 107 -14.20 0.09 -3.30
C CYS A 107 -14.13 -0.98 -4.40
N ASN A 108 -15.27 -1.36 -4.99
CA ASN A 108 -15.27 -2.28 -6.12
C ASN A 108 -14.59 -1.67 -7.36
N ALA A 109 -14.86 -0.40 -7.66
CA ALA A 109 -14.26 0.32 -8.78
C ALA A 109 -12.72 0.41 -8.66
N TRP A 110 -12.19 0.62 -7.44
CA TRP A 110 -10.75 0.57 -7.17
C TRP A 110 -10.14 -0.76 -7.60
N VAL A 111 -10.74 -1.86 -7.13
CA VAL A 111 -10.26 -3.21 -7.45
C VAL A 111 -10.45 -3.52 -8.94
N ASP A 112 -11.60 -3.19 -9.52
CA ASP A 112 -11.90 -3.46 -10.93
C ASP A 112 -10.93 -2.74 -11.86
N ARG A 113 -10.66 -1.46 -11.59
CA ARG A 113 -9.66 -0.70 -12.33
C ARG A 113 -8.26 -1.26 -12.18
N TYR A 114 -7.90 -1.74 -10.99
CA TYR A 114 -6.62 -2.41 -10.77
C TYR A 114 -6.54 -3.72 -11.55
N VAL A 115 -7.59 -4.54 -11.57
CA VAL A 115 -7.61 -5.80 -12.32
C VAL A 115 -7.35 -5.59 -13.82
N LEU A 116 -7.78 -4.46 -14.40
CA LEU A 116 -7.49 -4.12 -15.80
C LEU A 116 -5.97 -3.95 -16.08
N THR A 117 -5.15 -3.65 -15.07
CA THR A 117 -3.70 -3.46 -15.24
C THR A 117 -2.90 -4.76 -15.15
N LEU A 118 -3.54 -5.89 -14.83
CA LEU A 118 -2.89 -7.19 -14.64
C LEU A 118 -2.66 -7.98 -15.94
N ALA A 119 -3.14 -7.48 -17.08
CA ALA A 119 -3.03 -8.19 -18.35
C ALA A 119 -1.56 -8.55 -18.68
N GLY A 120 -1.32 -9.82 -18.98
CA GLY A 120 0.01 -10.35 -19.31
C GLY A 120 0.93 -10.62 -18.12
N ARG A 121 0.49 -10.43 -16.87
CA ARG A 121 1.29 -10.77 -15.69
C ARG A 121 1.17 -12.25 -15.33
N GLU A 122 2.29 -12.86 -14.97
CA GLU A 122 2.31 -14.21 -14.42
C GLU A 122 2.16 -14.24 -12.90
N GLN A 123 2.56 -13.15 -12.24
CA GLN A 123 2.56 -13.03 -10.79
C GLN A 123 2.16 -11.63 -10.32
N LEU A 124 1.64 -11.59 -9.09
CA LEU A 124 1.25 -10.40 -8.38
C LEU A 124 1.71 -10.51 -6.92
N VAL A 125 2.44 -9.50 -6.45
CA VAL A 125 2.70 -9.29 -5.03
C VAL A 125 1.68 -8.30 -4.48
N ILE A 126 0.92 -8.70 -3.47
CA ILE A 126 0.02 -7.85 -2.69
C ILE A 126 0.69 -7.56 -1.36
N ASP A 127 1.05 -6.31 -1.16
CA ASP A 127 1.52 -5.84 0.12
C ASP A 127 0.37 -5.23 0.91
N ILE A 128 0.32 -5.53 2.20
CA ILE A 128 -0.73 -5.08 3.11
C ILE A 128 -0.07 -4.31 4.23
N ASP A 129 -0.48 -3.06 4.39
CA ASP A 129 0.03 -2.17 5.42
C ASP A 129 -1.08 -1.31 6.03
N GLY A 130 -0.85 -0.85 7.25
CA GLY A 130 -1.68 0.12 7.92
C GLY A 130 -0.88 1.36 8.29
N THR A 131 -1.46 2.54 8.11
CA THR A 131 -0.82 3.82 8.45
C THR A 131 -1.78 4.72 9.20
N ASP A 132 -1.20 5.63 9.97
CA ASP A 132 -1.92 6.68 10.64
C ASP A 132 -2.27 7.84 9.71
N ASP A 133 -3.49 8.33 9.86
CA ASP A 133 -3.96 9.60 9.31
C ASP A 133 -4.43 10.48 10.49
N PRO A 134 -3.56 11.37 11.01
CA PRO A 134 -3.85 12.19 12.16
C PRO A 134 -5.09 13.08 11.94
N THR A 135 -5.95 13.14 12.94
CA THR A 135 -7.19 13.92 12.87
C THR A 135 -7.16 15.10 13.83
N HIS A 136 -7.89 16.16 13.50
CA HIS A 136 -8.03 17.36 14.32
C HIS A 136 -9.50 17.70 14.58
N GLY A 137 -9.82 18.13 15.80
CA GLY A 137 -11.19 18.43 16.22
C GLY A 137 -12.06 17.17 16.38
N GLU A 138 -13.38 17.36 16.32
CA GLU A 138 -14.39 16.33 16.61
C GLU A 138 -14.85 15.60 15.33
N GLN A 139 -13.91 15.12 14.52
CA GLN A 139 -14.23 14.41 13.28
C GLN A 139 -14.88 13.06 13.58
N GLN A 140 -15.88 12.67 12.78
CA GLN A 140 -16.57 11.39 12.96
C GLN A 140 -15.59 10.23 12.83
N LEU A 141 -15.62 9.27 13.76
CA LEU A 141 -14.75 8.08 13.82
C LEU A 141 -13.26 8.38 14.06
N SER A 142 -12.89 9.64 14.33
CA SER A 142 -11.60 9.95 14.95
C SER A 142 -11.55 9.31 16.33
N MET A 143 -10.56 8.46 16.56
CA MET A 143 -10.41 7.72 17.81
C MET A 143 -8.95 7.64 18.22
N PHE A 144 -8.69 7.66 19.53
CA PHE A 144 -7.33 7.54 20.05
C PHE A 144 -6.73 6.15 19.73
N ASN A 145 -5.52 6.14 19.17
CA ASN A 145 -4.77 4.91 18.93
C ASN A 145 -3.57 4.83 19.88
N GLY A 146 -3.55 3.81 20.75
CA GLY A 146 -2.49 3.66 21.75
C GLY A 146 -1.10 3.31 21.22
N TYR A 147 -0.99 2.77 19.99
CA TYR A 147 0.30 2.49 19.38
C TYR A 147 0.96 3.77 18.83
N TYR A 148 0.18 4.64 18.19
CA TYR A 148 0.65 5.91 17.64
C TYR A 148 0.61 7.07 18.66
N GLY A 149 -0.17 6.94 19.73
CA GLY A 149 -0.28 7.95 20.78
C GLY A 149 -1.06 9.20 20.37
N GLN A 150 -1.96 9.10 19.39
CA GLN A 150 -2.69 10.24 18.82
C GLN A 150 -4.11 9.86 18.40
N PHE A 151 -4.96 10.88 18.18
CA PHE A 151 -6.25 10.73 17.52
C PHE A 151 -6.03 10.68 16.01
N MET A 152 -6.61 9.67 15.36
CA MET A 152 -6.35 9.39 13.95
C MET A 152 -7.51 8.61 13.32
N TYR A 153 -7.46 8.47 12.00
CA TYR A 153 -7.99 7.32 11.28
C TYR A 153 -6.88 6.27 11.08
N ASN A 154 -7.24 4.99 11.06
CA ASN A 154 -6.29 3.91 10.81
C ASN A 154 -6.50 3.35 9.39
N GLU A 155 -5.77 3.90 8.43
CA GLU A 155 -5.87 3.52 7.03
C GLU A 155 -5.35 2.10 6.82
N LEU A 156 -6.00 1.37 5.92
CA LEU A 156 -5.58 0.04 5.46
C LEU A 156 -5.37 0.08 3.95
N PHE A 157 -4.16 -0.24 3.52
CA PHE A 157 -3.80 -0.28 2.11
C PHE A 157 -3.48 -1.70 1.64
N PHE A 158 -4.01 -2.01 0.47
CA PHE A 158 -3.55 -3.11 -0.37
C PHE A 158 -2.83 -2.49 -1.55
N HIS A 159 -1.54 -2.79 -1.72
CA HIS A 159 -0.74 -2.26 -2.81
C HIS A 159 -0.09 -3.38 -3.62
N ASP A 160 0.12 -3.07 -4.89
CA ASP A 160 0.97 -3.87 -5.76
C ASP A 160 2.42 -3.69 -5.36
N GLY A 161 3.04 -4.75 -4.86
CA GLY A 161 4.41 -4.72 -4.35
C GLY A 161 5.47 -4.47 -5.42
N ASP A 162 5.15 -4.59 -6.71
CA ASP A 162 6.08 -4.35 -7.82
C ASP A 162 5.94 -2.93 -8.37
N THR A 163 4.70 -2.43 -8.51
CA THR A 163 4.42 -1.15 -9.16
C THR A 163 4.16 0.00 -8.17
N GLY A 164 3.84 -0.32 -6.92
CA GLY A 164 3.34 0.65 -5.94
C GLY A 164 1.91 1.11 -6.19
N GLN A 165 1.22 0.56 -7.19
CA GLN A 165 -0.16 0.93 -7.48
C GLN A 165 -1.08 0.50 -6.32
N ILE A 166 -1.97 1.40 -5.91
CA ILE A 166 -3.01 1.10 -4.91
C ILE A 166 -4.04 0.16 -5.54
N ILE A 167 -4.23 -1.00 -4.90
CA ILE A 167 -5.29 -1.97 -5.24
C ILE A 167 -6.59 -1.55 -4.58
N LEU A 168 -6.53 -1.22 -3.29
CA LEU A 168 -7.67 -0.74 -2.52
C LEU A 168 -7.19 0.04 -1.27
N PRO A 169 -7.58 1.31 -1.12
CA PRO A 169 -7.48 2.03 0.14
C PRO A 169 -8.76 1.88 0.97
N VAL A 170 -8.63 1.73 2.30
CA VAL A 170 -9.77 1.65 3.21
C VAL A 170 -9.51 2.48 4.46
N LEU A 171 -10.31 3.52 4.65
CA LEU A 171 -10.29 4.34 5.87
C LEU A 171 -11.04 3.61 7.00
N ARG A 172 -10.42 3.49 8.17
CA ARG A 172 -11.02 2.83 9.35
C ARG A 172 -11.00 3.77 10.56
N PRO A 173 -11.89 3.56 11.55
CA PRO A 173 -11.81 4.28 12.82
C PRO A 173 -10.42 4.13 13.46
N GLY A 174 -9.93 5.19 14.13
CA GLY A 174 -8.56 5.23 14.67
C GLY A 174 -8.19 4.11 15.63
N ASN A 175 -9.15 3.60 16.40
CA ASN A 175 -8.96 2.51 17.36
C ASN A 175 -8.99 1.11 16.72
N SER A 176 -9.04 1.02 15.39
CA SER A 176 -9.04 -0.26 14.70
C SER A 176 -7.70 -0.98 14.88
N HIS A 177 -7.76 -2.25 15.30
CA HIS A 177 -6.57 -3.12 15.27
C HIS A 177 -6.14 -3.40 13.82
N SER A 178 -4.84 -3.62 13.59
CA SER A 178 -4.28 -3.85 12.24
C SER A 178 -5.00 -4.98 11.49
N ASN A 179 -5.32 -6.08 12.20
CA ASN A 179 -6.01 -7.24 11.64
C ASN A 179 -7.53 -7.07 11.42
N LYS A 180 -8.11 -5.92 11.77
CA LYS A 180 -9.54 -5.68 11.59
C LYS A 180 -9.86 -5.53 10.10
N TRP A 181 -10.83 -6.32 9.64
CA TRP A 181 -11.38 -6.36 8.28
C TRP A 181 -10.47 -6.87 7.16
N TYR A 182 -9.13 -6.84 7.29
CA TYR A 182 -8.25 -7.10 6.15
C TYR A 182 -8.43 -8.49 5.51
N VAL A 183 -8.64 -9.57 6.27
CA VAL A 183 -8.84 -10.92 5.69
C VAL A 183 -10.10 -10.97 4.83
N ALA A 184 -11.20 -10.37 5.30
CA ALA A 184 -12.46 -10.34 4.57
C ALA A 184 -12.37 -9.46 3.31
N ILE A 185 -11.65 -8.35 3.38
CA ILE A 185 -11.41 -7.46 2.25
C ILE A 185 -10.46 -8.12 1.24
N LEU A 186 -9.35 -8.70 1.70
CA LEU A 186 -8.41 -9.47 0.89
C LEU A 186 -9.14 -10.58 0.15
N LYS A 187 -10.02 -11.33 0.81
CA LYS A 187 -10.85 -12.36 0.15
C LYS A 187 -11.68 -11.80 -1.01
N ARG A 188 -12.22 -10.57 -0.90
CA ARG A 188 -12.98 -9.91 -1.99
C ARG A 188 -12.07 -9.49 -3.13
N ILE A 189 -10.89 -8.92 -2.82
CA ILE A 189 -9.86 -8.56 -3.81
C ILE A 189 -9.43 -9.82 -4.59
N LEU A 190 -9.07 -10.88 -3.87
CA LEU A 190 -8.64 -12.16 -4.47
C LEU A 190 -9.72 -12.76 -5.35
N LYS A 191 -11.00 -12.73 -4.95
CA LYS A 191 -12.11 -13.21 -5.77
C LYS A 191 -12.22 -12.46 -7.09
N LYS A 192 -12.12 -11.12 -7.08
CA LYS A 192 -12.16 -10.31 -8.31
C LYS A 192 -10.97 -10.59 -9.22
N ILE A 193 -9.75 -10.66 -8.65
CA ILE A 193 -8.55 -11.00 -9.40
C ILE A 193 -8.66 -12.40 -10.02
N ARG A 194 -9.07 -13.40 -9.23
CA ARG A 194 -9.21 -14.80 -9.68
C ARG A 194 -10.30 -14.98 -10.73
N ALA A 195 -11.36 -14.18 -10.69
CA ALA A 195 -12.41 -14.22 -11.70
C ALA A 195 -11.88 -13.81 -13.09
N ALA A 196 -10.97 -12.82 -13.14
CA ALA A 196 -10.36 -12.37 -14.39
C ALA A 196 -9.11 -13.17 -14.76
N TYR A 197 -8.30 -13.58 -13.77
CA TYR A 197 -7.02 -14.27 -13.96
C TYR A 197 -6.91 -15.50 -13.03
N PRO A 198 -7.58 -16.62 -13.36
CA PRO A 198 -7.60 -17.81 -12.50
C PRO A 198 -6.20 -18.36 -12.19
N GLY A 199 -5.26 -18.28 -13.14
CA GLY A 199 -3.90 -18.81 -13.02
C GLY A 199 -2.86 -17.88 -12.42
N LEU A 200 -3.18 -16.61 -12.11
CA LEU A 200 -2.19 -15.62 -11.66
C LEU A 200 -1.54 -16.04 -10.34
N LYS A 201 -0.21 -16.11 -10.24
CA LYS A 201 0.42 -16.44 -8.94
C LYS A 201 0.30 -15.23 -8.01
N ILE A 202 -0.30 -15.39 -6.83
CA ILE A 202 -0.49 -14.28 -5.88
C ILE A 202 0.36 -14.53 -4.64
N ILE A 203 1.21 -13.55 -4.32
CA ILE A 203 2.09 -13.52 -3.15
C ILE A 203 1.60 -12.41 -2.22
N VAL A 204 1.42 -12.69 -0.93
CA VAL A 204 1.06 -11.67 0.07
C VAL A 204 2.27 -11.35 0.95
N ARG A 205 2.60 -10.07 1.12
CA ARG A 205 3.55 -9.62 2.14
C ARG A 205 2.87 -8.69 3.13
N ALA A 206 3.16 -8.89 4.40
CA ALA A 206 2.57 -8.05 5.45
C ALA A 206 3.42 -8.08 6.72
N ASP A 207 3.21 -7.10 7.59
CA ASP A 207 3.85 -7.03 8.90
C ASP A 207 3.22 -8.01 9.91
N SER A 208 3.71 -7.97 11.15
CA SER A 208 3.22 -8.83 12.23
C SER A 208 1.79 -8.56 12.68
N GLY A 209 1.26 -7.36 12.46
CA GLY A 209 -0.14 -7.01 12.73
C GLY A 209 -1.13 -7.74 11.83
N PHE A 210 -0.67 -8.27 10.70
CA PHE A 210 -1.47 -9.04 9.74
C PHE A 210 -1.21 -10.56 9.80
N SER A 211 -0.51 -11.05 10.82
CA SER A 211 -0.43 -12.49 11.07
C SER A 211 -1.60 -12.92 11.96
N CYS A 212 -2.59 -13.60 11.37
CA CYS A 212 -3.68 -14.19 12.13
C CYS A 212 -4.13 -15.55 11.57
N PRO A 213 -4.81 -16.39 12.37
CA PRO A 213 -5.27 -17.71 11.93
C PRO A 213 -6.14 -17.65 10.67
N ALA A 214 -7.05 -16.66 10.60
CA ALA A 214 -7.96 -16.49 9.47
C ALA A 214 -7.21 -16.19 8.16
N PHE A 215 -6.07 -15.50 8.21
CA PHE A 215 -5.23 -15.31 7.03
C PHE A 215 -4.56 -16.59 6.58
N TYR A 216 -4.03 -17.41 7.50
CA TYR A 216 -3.43 -18.68 7.12
C TYR A 216 -4.45 -19.63 6.47
N GLN A 217 -5.69 -19.66 6.97
CA GLN A 217 -6.77 -20.39 6.31
C GLN A 217 -7.07 -19.84 4.92
N LEU A 218 -7.21 -18.51 4.80
CA LEU A 218 -7.44 -17.87 3.50
C LEU A 218 -6.31 -18.15 2.49
N ALA A 219 -5.06 -18.17 2.96
CA ALA A 219 -3.90 -18.46 2.13
C ALA A 219 -3.97 -19.89 1.56
N ASP A 220 -4.46 -20.85 2.34
CA ASP A 220 -4.67 -22.21 1.86
C ASP A 220 -5.84 -22.29 0.87
N ASP A 221 -6.98 -21.69 1.24
CA ASP A 221 -8.21 -21.69 0.43
C ASP A 221 -7.98 -21.13 -0.99
N PHE A 222 -7.09 -20.14 -1.13
CA PHE A 222 -6.78 -19.47 -2.40
C PHE A 222 -5.43 -19.88 -3.02
N GLY A 223 -4.72 -20.84 -2.41
CA GLY A 223 -3.39 -21.27 -2.88
C GLY A 223 -2.36 -20.13 -2.92
N LEU A 224 -2.42 -19.22 -1.95
CA LEU A 224 -1.55 -18.04 -1.90
C LEU A 224 -0.15 -18.43 -1.46
N LYS A 225 0.83 -17.72 -2.02
CA LYS A 225 2.17 -17.63 -1.44
C LYS A 225 2.22 -16.44 -0.49
N PHE A 226 3.02 -16.50 0.57
CA PHE A 226 3.11 -15.36 1.49
C PHE A 226 4.41 -15.28 2.27
N ALA A 227 4.74 -14.08 2.74
CA ALA A 227 5.72 -13.79 3.78
C ALA A 227 5.13 -12.75 4.75
N VAL A 228 4.76 -13.19 5.94
CA VAL A 228 4.13 -12.32 6.95
C VAL A 228 4.97 -12.31 8.22
N GLY A 229 5.21 -11.13 8.78
CA GLY A 229 5.89 -11.01 10.07
C GLY A 229 5.09 -11.69 11.19
N ILE A 230 5.74 -12.08 12.28
CA ILE A 230 5.04 -12.46 13.52
C ILE A 230 5.71 -11.78 14.71
N ALA A 231 4.88 -11.33 15.65
CA ALA A 231 5.37 -10.75 16.90
C ALA A 231 6.10 -11.84 17.72
N ALA A 232 7.19 -11.45 18.37
CA ALA A 232 7.92 -12.36 19.24
C ALA A 232 7.06 -12.75 20.45
N ASN A 233 7.15 -14.02 20.86
CA ASN A 233 6.58 -14.54 22.10
C ASN A 233 7.58 -15.47 22.78
N GLU A 234 7.28 -15.93 24.00
CA GLU A 234 8.21 -16.75 24.77
C GLU A 234 8.60 -18.06 24.08
N THR A 235 7.71 -18.66 23.29
CA THR A 235 8.03 -19.87 22.52
C THR A 235 9.02 -19.56 21.39
N LEU A 236 8.81 -18.46 20.65
CA LEU A 236 9.71 -18.04 19.58
C LEU A 236 11.08 -17.62 20.13
N LYS A 237 11.11 -16.89 21.26
CA LYS A 237 12.35 -16.53 21.97
C LYS A 237 13.13 -17.77 22.40
N LYS A 238 12.47 -18.80 22.94
CA LYS A 238 13.12 -20.08 23.27
C LYS A 238 13.73 -20.75 22.03
N LYS A 239 13.05 -20.70 20.89
CA LYS A 239 13.55 -21.25 19.62
C LYS A 239 14.77 -20.49 19.08
N THR A 240 14.86 -19.17 19.30
CA THR A 240 15.98 -18.35 18.83
C THR A 240 17.12 -18.20 19.84
N ALA A 241 16.91 -18.52 21.12
CA ALA A 241 17.85 -18.26 22.21
C ALA A 241 19.31 -18.72 21.95
N ARG A 242 19.50 -19.93 21.41
CA ARG A 242 20.84 -20.45 21.09
C ARG A 242 21.54 -19.61 20.00
N ALA A 243 20.81 -19.30 18.94
CA ALA A 243 21.31 -18.49 17.83
C ALA A 243 21.58 -17.05 18.27
N GLU A 244 20.68 -16.46 19.08
CA GLU A 244 20.87 -15.13 19.68
C GLU A 244 22.13 -15.06 20.55
N LYS A 245 22.37 -16.07 21.39
CA LYS A 245 23.58 -16.12 22.23
C LYS A 245 24.85 -16.15 21.38
N ALA A 246 24.87 -16.96 20.32
CA ALA A 246 26.01 -17.05 19.40
C ALA A 246 26.26 -15.73 18.67
N VAL A 247 25.22 -15.14 18.06
CA VAL A 247 25.36 -13.87 17.33
C VAL A 247 25.77 -12.73 18.26
N ARG A 248 25.23 -12.72 19.49
CA ARG A 248 25.59 -11.72 20.49
C ARG A 248 27.08 -11.78 20.83
N HIS A 249 27.59 -12.97 21.12
CA HIS A 249 28.98 -13.16 21.50
C HIS A 249 29.96 -12.87 20.34
N LEU A 250 29.65 -13.36 19.14
CA LEU A 250 30.58 -13.28 17.99
C LEU A 250 30.57 -11.91 17.31
N PHE A 251 29.42 -11.24 17.25
CA PHE A 251 29.25 -10.05 16.39
C PHE A 251 28.78 -8.82 17.15
N VAL A 252 27.80 -8.94 18.05
CA VAL A 252 27.28 -7.77 18.78
C VAL A 252 28.34 -7.20 19.72
N SER A 253 29.04 -8.04 20.47
CA SER A 253 30.14 -7.61 21.35
C SER A 253 31.27 -6.88 20.62
N ASN A 254 31.44 -7.18 19.33
CA ASN A 254 32.47 -6.57 18.48
C ASN A 254 31.92 -5.45 17.57
N ASN A 255 30.69 -4.98 17.82
CA ASN A 255 29.98 -3.99 16.98
C ASN A 255 29.98 -4.31 15.47
N THR A 256 30.07 -5.60 15.14
CA THR A 256 30.17 -6.07 13.77
C THR A 256 28.78 -6.35 13.23
N LYS A 257 28.48 -5.86 12.02
CA LYS A 257 27.21 -6.17 11.35
C LYS A 257 27.21 -7.63 10.91
N HIS A 258 26.16 -8.35 11.29
CA HIS A 258 26.00 -9.75 10.91
C HIS A 258 24.52 -10.12 10.88
N GLN A 259 24.17 -11.04 9.99
CA GLN A 259 22.84 -11.61 9.87
C GLN A 259 22.96 -13.12 9.92
N HIS A 260 22.13 -13.75 10.74
CA HIS A 260 22.02 -15.20 10.84
C HIS A 260 20.55 -15.59 10.91
N PHE A 261 20.08 -16.46 10.02
CA PHE A 261 18.70 -16.93 10.10
C PHE A 261 18.63 -18.42 10.38
N ILE A 262 17.52 -18.76 11.03
CA ILE A 262 17.14 -20.12 11.35
C ILE A 262 15.72 -20.36 10.86
N SER A 263 15.41 -21.60 10.53
CA SER A 263 14.07 -22.05 10.20
C SER A 263 13.58 -23.08 11.23
N TYR A 264 12.28 -23.12 11.45
CA TYR A 264 11.63 -24.09 12.31
C TYR A 264 10.13 -24.10 12.06
N THR A 265 9.49 -25.20 12.41
CA THR A 265 8.03 -25.26 12.45
C THR A 265 7.50 -24.64 13.75
N TYR A 266 6.43 -23.88 13.64
CA TYR A 266 5.70 -23.33 14.79
C TYR A 266 4.20 -23.26 14.49
N GLN A 267 3.41 -23.48 15.55
CA GLN A 267 1.96 -23.43 15.51
C GLN A 267 1.49 -22.77 16.80
N ALA A 268 0.74 -21.68 16.70
CA ALA A 268 -0.04 -21.21 17.84
C ALA A 268 -1.27 -22.10 17.99
N GLY A 269 -1.78 -22.27 19.21
CA GLY A 269 -2.94 -23.14 19.46
C GLY A 269 -4.20 -22.77 18.68
N THR A 270 -4.33 -21.52 18.24
CA THR A 270 -5.45 -21.03 17.42
C THR A 270 -5.29 -21.29 15.92
N TRP A 271 -4.13 -21.79 15.47
CA TRP A 271 -3.87 -22.02 14.05
C TRP A 271 -4.36 -23.41 13.64
N HIS A 272 -5.03 -23.49 12.48
CA HIS A 272 -5.55 -24.75 11.94
C HIS A 272 -4.46 -25.74 11.55
N LYS A 273 -3.24 -25.24 11.26
CA LYS A 273 -2.09 -26.07 10.91
C LYS A 273 -0.76 -25.43 11.34
N PRO A 274 0.30 -26.23 11.51
CA PRO A 274 1.64 -25.71 11.71
C PRO A 274 2.12 -24.92 10.49
N GLN A 275 2.88 -23.86 10.75
CA GLN A 275 3.47 -23.04 9.69
C GLN A 275 4.99 -23.08 9.75
N GLN A 276 5.60 -22.95 8.57
CA GLN A 276 7.04 -22.80 8.45
C GLN A 276 7.43 -21.38 8.84
N CYS A 277 8.23 -21.28 9.89
CA CYS A 277 8.69 -20.02 10.47
C CYS A 277 10.19 -19.86 10.28
N TYR A 278 10.59 -18.61 10.16
CA TYR A 278 11.96 -18.21 10.00
C TYR A 278 12.25 -17.07 10.95
N SER A 279 13.45 -17.07 11.52
CA SER A 279 13.90 -15.96 12.36
C SER A 279 15.17 -15.38 11.80
N LYS A 280 15.19 -14.07 11.61
CA LYS A 280 16.40 -13.29 11.41
C LYS A 280 16.94 -12.85 12.75
N ILE A 281 18.17 -13.23 13.05
CA ILE A 281 18.95 -12.73 14.18
C ILE A 281 20.03 -11.83 13.60
N GLU A 282 19.94 -10.52 13.85
CA GLU A 282 20.80 -9.52 13.24
C GLU A 282 21.58 -8.74 14.31
N SER A 283 22.90 -8.72 14.19
CA SER A 283 23.72 -7.67 14.80
C SER A 283 23.71 -6.46 13.87
N THR A 284 23.20 -5.34 14.36
CA THR A 284 23.11 -4.08 13.60
C THR A 284 24.39 -3.24 13.65
N GLY A 285 25.39 -3.67 14.44
CA GLY A 285 26.52 -2.86 14.87
C GLY A 285 26.20 -1.89 16.02
N LYS A 286 24.93 -1.77 16.41
CA LYS A 286 24.47 -1.04 17.61
C LYS A 286 23.82 -1.94 18.66
N GLY A 287 23.42 -3.15 18.26
CA GLY A 287 22.69 -4.08 19.11
C GLY A 287 22.04 -5.20 18.30
N LEU A 288 21.45 -6.15 19.03
CA LEU A 288 20.77 -7.31 18.48
C LEU A 288 19.32 -6.96 18.07
N ASN A 289 18.91 -7.37 16.88
CA ASN A 289 17.55 -7.27 16.38
C ASN A 289 17.09 -8.66 15.93
N VAL A 290 15.96 -9.14 16.45
CA VAL A 290 15.37 -10.42 16.08
C VAL A 290 14.02 -10.18 15.43
N ARG A 291 13.81 -10.76 14.25
CA ARG A 291 12.51 -10.72 13.56
C ARG A 291 12.08 -12.12 13.17
N HIS A 292 10.79 -12.40 13.33
CA HIS A 292 10.20 -13.67 12.97
C HIS A 292 9.26 -13.48 11.77
N ILE A 293 9.26 -14.45 10.86
CA ILE A 293 8.50 -14.44 9.61
C ILE A 293 7.88 -15.83 9.42
N VAL A 294 6.64 -15.88 8.93
CA VAL A 294 5.99 -17.10 8.47
C VAL A 294 5.92 -17.05 6.94
N SER A 295 6.33 -18.12 6.26
CA SER A 295 6.27 -18.18 4.80
C SER A 295 6.20 -19.60 4.24
N ASN A 296 5.42 -19.78 3.18
CA ASN A 296 5.28 -21.02 2.40
C ASN A 296 5.97 -20.96 1.02
N MET A 297 6.93 -20.04 0.84
CA MET A 297 7.61 -19.77 -0.45
C MET A 297 8.91 -20.56 -0.67
N GLU A 298 9.30 -21.42 0.26
CA GLU A 298 10.56 -22.18 0.28
C GLU A 298 10.80 -23.04 -1.00
N GLU A 299 9.74 -23.49 -1.66
CA GLU A 299 9.82 -24.36 -2.86
C GLU A 299 10.14 -23.62 -4.16
N ALA A 300 9.80 -22.33 -4.27
CA ALA A 300 10.02 -21.55 -5.51
C ALA A 300 11.51 -21.32 -5.78
N ILE A 301 12.31 -21.19 -4.72
CA ILE A 301 13.75 -20.95 -4.79
C ILE A 301 14.52 -22.22 -5.21
N LYS A 302 14.00 -23.39 -4.84
CA LYS A 302 14.59 -24.70 -5.18
C LYS A 302 14.51 -25.03 -6.68
N LYS A 303 13.60 -24.40 -7.44
CA LYS A 303 13.33 -24.69 -8.86
C LYS A 303 13.99 -23.72 -9.86
N THR A 304 14.81 -22.78 -9.39
CA THR A 304 15.49 -21.78 -10.24
C THR A 304 16.70 -22.37 -10.97
N GLY A 305 17.10 -21.82 -12.13
CA GLY A 305 18.33 -22.23 -12.84
C GLY A 305 19.63 -21.71 -12.22
N PHE A 306 19.56 -20.90 -11.17
CA PHE A 306 20.70 -20.23 -10.55
C PHE A 306 21.20 -21.03 -9.34
N GLU A 307 22.23 -21.85 -9.55
CA GLU A 307 22.72 -22.83 -8.56
C GLU A 307 23.11 -22.24 -7.20
N ALA A 308 23.55 -20.98 -7.17
CA ALA A 308 23.82 -20.29 -5.92
C ALA A 308 22.55 -20.03 -5.11
N ALA A 309 21.42 -19.70 -5.76
CA ALA A 309 20.15 -19.41 -5.11
C ALA A 309 19.50 -20.63 -4.45
N LYS A 310 19.78 -21.84 -4.97
CA LYS A 310 19.32 -23.10 -4.38
C LYS A 310 19.92 -23.38 -3.00
N LYS A 311 21.03 -22.72 -2.64
CA LYS A 311 21.72 -22.85 -1.35
C LYS A 311 21.44 -21.69 -0.39
N TRP A 312 20.55 -20.78 -0.77
CA TRP A 312 20.26 -19.57 0.00
C TRP A 312 19.44 -19.86 1.25
N GLN A 313 19.87 -19.25 2.36
CA GLN A 313 19.12 -19.21 3.60
C GLN A 313 18.28 -17.93 3.65
N VAL A 314 17.42 -17.82 4.65
CA VAL A 314 16.38 -16.77 4.74
C VAL A 314 16.99 -15.36 4.79
N ASP A 315 18.24 -15.22 5.25
CA ASP A 315 19.09 -14.03 5.14
C ASP A 315 19.26 -13.55 3.73
N THR A 316 19.67 -14.47 2.89
CA THR A 316 20.02 -14.23 1.51
C THR A 316 18.75 -13.96 0.71
N ILE A 317 17.65 -14.62 1.07
CA ILE A 317 16.30 -14.39 0.51
C ILE A 317 15.80 -12.99 0.89
N ARG A 318 15.92 -12.58 2.15
CA ARG A 318 15.47 -11.25 2.59
C ARG A 318 16.33 -10.13 2.00
N ALA A 319 17.65 -10.30 1.97
CA ALA A 319 18.58 -9.30 1.43
C ALA A 319 18.50 -9.17 -0.10
N SER A 320 18.11 -10.23 -0.81
CA SER A 320 18.07 -10.25 -2.28
C SER A 320 16.69 -10.00 -2.88
N LEU A 321 15.60 -10.23 -2.13
CA LEU A 321 14.20 -10.10 -2.63
C LEU A 321 13.31 -9.13 -1.83
N LEU A 322 13.61 -8.81 -0.57
CA LEU A 322 12.62 -8.21 0.34
C LEU A 322 12.98 -6.88 1.00
N LYS A 323 14.06 -6.20 0.59
CA LYS A 323 14.20 -4.74 0.75
C LYS A 323 15.40 -4.24 -0.06
N ILE A 324 15.16 -3.92 -1.33
CA ILE A 324 16.12 -3.14 -2.11
C ILE A 324 15.76 -1.68 -1.91
N GLY A 325 16.60 -0.94 -1.17
CA GLY A 325 16.63 0.51 -1.30
C GLY A 325 17.17 0.83 -2.70
N ALA A 326 16.29 1.03 -3.67
CA ALA A 326 16.65 1.51 -5.00
C ALA A 326 16.39 3.02 -5.03
N THR A 327 17.38 3.81 -5.44
CA THR A 327 17.13 5.23 -5.72
C THR A 327 16.58 5.32 -7.13
N ILE A 328 15.33 5.74 -7.25
CA ILE A 328 14.69 5.98 -8.55
C ILE A 328 15.14 7.37 -9.01
N LYS A 329 15.87 7.42 -10.13
CA LYS A 329 16.19 8.71 -10.77
C LYS A 329 15.37 8.83 -12.04
N THR A 330 14.37 9.71 -12.01
CA THR A 330 13.48 9.96 -13.14
C THR A 330 14.01 11.09 -14.00
N THR A 331 14.06 10.89 -15.31
CA THR A 331 14.30 11.96 -16.30
C THR A 331 13.08 12.10 -17.21
N LYS A 332 13.01 13.19 -18.00
CA LYS A 332 11.88 13.47 -18.91
C LYS A 332 11.57 12.34 -19.92
N ARG A 333 12.49 11.40 -20.17
CA ARG A 333 12.32 10.34 -21.19
C ARG A 333 12.61 8.91 -20.70
N LYS A 334 13.19 8.72 -19.52
CA LYS A 334 13.56 7.40 -18.98
C LYS A 334 13.55 7.39 -17.45
N VAL A 335 13.15 6.25 -16.86
CA VAL A 335 13.30 5.94 -15.44
C VAL A 335 14.54 5.08 -15.27
N TYR A 336 15.47 5.49 -14.41
CA TYR A 336 16.66 4.72 -14.09
C TYR A 336 16.51 4.08 -12.71
N TYR A 337 16.56 2.75 -12.66
CA TYR A 337 16.70 2.00 -11.42
C TYR A 337 18.18 1.92 -11.07
N ARG A 338 18.61 2.71 -10.08
CA ARG A 338 19.96 2.59 -9.52
C ARG A 338 19.90 1.70 -8.30
N PHE A 339 20.30 0.44 -8.50
CA PHE A 339 20.66 -0.44 -7.40
C PHE A 339 21.92 0.11 -6.71
N SER A 340 22.01 -0.04 -5.40
CA SER A 340 23.27 0.25 -4.69
C SER A 340 24.42 -0.48 -5.38
N LYS A 341 25.57 0.18 -5.59
CA LYS A 341 26.78 -0.46 -6.13
C LYS A 341 27.24 -1.68 -5.31
N ALA A 342 26.80 -1.78 -4.05
CA ALA A 342 27.05 -2.91 -3.16
C ALA A 342 26.05 -4.08 -3.33
N PHE A 343 25.08 -3.99 -4.23
CA PHE A 343 24.10 -5.06 -4.47
C PHE A 343 24.65 -6.07 -5.47
N VAL A 344 25.04 -7.23 -4.96
CA VAL A 344 25.85 -8.25 -5.67
C VAL A 344 24.99 -9.17 -6.57
N HIS A 345 23.65 -9.14 -6.48
CA HIS A 345 22.74 -10.10 -7.12
C HIS A 345 21.88 -9.53 -8.27
N GLN A 346 22.37 -8.48 -8.94
CA GLN A 346 21.63 -7.77 -10.01
C GLN A 346 21.22 -8.67 -11.18
N GLU A 347 22.05 -9.66 -11.53
CA GLU A 347 21.82 -10.53 -12.69
C GLU A 347 20.76 -11.62 -12.42
N LEU A 348 20.67 -12.14 -11.19
CA LEU A 348 19.60 -13.03 -10.76
C LEU A 348 18.26 -12.31 -10.74
N PHE A 349 18.22 -11.07 -10.26
CA PHE A 349 16.99 -10.26 -10.26
C PHE A 349 16.51 -10.02 -11.69
N ARG A 350 17.42 -9.73 -12.64
CA ARG A 350 17.07 -9.63 -14.06
C ARG A 350 16.55 -10.95 -14.62
N GLN A 351 17.18 -12.08 -14.33
CA GLN A 351 16.68 -13.39 -14.78
C GLN A 351 15.30 -13.76 -14.21
N LEU A 352 15.01 -13.43 -12.95
CA LEU A 352 13.70 -13.72 -12.33
C LEU A 352 12.59 -12.74 -12.74
N VAL A 353 12.95 -11.55 -13.22
CA VAL A 353 12.00 -10.50 -13.66
C VAL A 353 11.74 -10.56 -15.17
N PHE A 354 12.67 -11.13 -15.96
CA PHE A 354 12.57 -11.25 -17.42
C PHE A 354 12.48 -12.71 -17.92
N GLN A 355 12.18 -13.66 -17.05
CA GLN A 355 11.76 -15.01 -17.44
C GLN A 355 10.27 -15.06 -17.73
#